data_AF-A0A7C9CCK3-F1
#
_entry.id   AF-A0A7C9CCK3-F1
#
_cell.length_a   1.000
_cell.length_b   1.000
_cell.length_c   1.000
_cell.angle_alpha   90.00
_cell.angle_beta   90.00
_cell.angle_gamma   90.00
#
_symmetry.space_group_name_H-M   'P 1'
#
loop_
_entity.id
_entity.type
_entity.pdbx_description
1 polymer ?
#
loop_
_entity_poly.entity_id
_entity_poly.type
_entity_poly.pdbx_seq_one_letter_code
_entity_poly.pdbx_strand_id
1 'polypeptide(L)'
;VIVTQYGFNLLVISVRLQGVTILTISTIIPSLRPPTCQEGSSSCIQANGTQLGVLHLALYLTALGTGGLKSCVSGFGSDQFDETDKDERARMTTFFNWFYFIVSIGSMAAVTVLVYIE
;
A
#
# COMPACT_ATOMS: atom_id res chain seq x y z
N VAL A 1 -16.22 5.85 -19.26
CA VAL A 1 -14.88 6.04 -18.64
C VAL A 1 -15.01 6.19 -17.13
N ILE A 2 -15.70 7.23 -16.66
CA ILE A 2 -15.86 7.53 -15.22
C ILE A 2 -16.46 6.37 -14.40
N VAL A 3 -17.58 5.76 -14.83
CA VAL A 3 -18.21 4.63 -14.12
C VAL A 3 -17.31 3.38 -14.06
N THR A 4 -16.56 3.11 -15.13
CA THR A 4 -15.58 2.01 -15.20
C THR A 4 -14.39 2.25 -14.26
N GLN A 5 -13.94 3.50 -14.17
CA GLN A 5 -12.87 3.93 -13.26
C GLN A 5 -13.27 3.78 -11.79
N TYR A 6 -14.51 4.14 -11.43
CA TYR A 6 -15.02 3.94 -10.07
C TYR A 6 -15.14 2.46 -9.70
N GLY A 7 -15.64 1.62 -10.61
CA GLY A 7 -15.74 0.18 -10.40
C GLY A 7 -14.37 -0.49 -10.18
N PHE A 8 -13.38 -0.12 -11.00
CA PHE A 8 -12.01 -0.62 -10.84
C PHE A 8 -11.38 -0.16 -9.53
N ASN A 9 -11.57 1.11 -9.14
CA ASN A 9 -11.08 1.64 -7.87
C ASN A 9 -11.65 0.87 -6.65
N LEU A 10 -12.96 0.59 -6.65
CA LEU A 10 -13.59 -0.19 -5.58
C LEU A 10 -13.03 -1.62 -5.51
N LEU A 11 -12.81 -2.25 -6.66
CA LEU A 11 -12.19 -3.57 -6.74
C LEU A 11 -10.79 -3.56 -6.13
N VAL A 12 -9.89 -2.69 -6.57
CA VAL A 12 -8.50 -2.66 -6.08
C VAL A 12 -8.40 -2.27 -4.61
N ILE A 13 -9.30 -1.40 -4.12
CA ILE A 13 -9.41 -1.08 -2.68
C ILE A 13 -9.82 -2.33 -1.90
N SER A 14 -10.83 -3.08 -2.36
CA SER A 14 -11.26 -4.31 -1.69
C SER A 14 -10.14 -5.37 -1.61
N VAL A 15 -9.37 -5.52 -2.69
CA VAL A 15 -8.21 -6.43 -2.75
C VAL A 15 -7.12 -6.00 -1.79
N ARG A 16 -6.80 -4.69 -1.73
CA ARG A 16 -5.82 -4.15 -0.79
C ARG A 16 -6.24 -4.38 0.67
N LEU A 17 -7.52 -4.15 0.99
CA LEU A 17 -8.06 -4.35 2.33
C LEU A 17 -7.94 -5.81 2.77
N GLN A 18 -8.25 -6.75 1.89
CA GLN A 18 -8.07 -8.18 2.17
C GLN A 18 -6.59 -8.51 2.41
N GLY A 19 -5.68 -8.03 1.55
CA GLY A 19 -4.24 -8.27 1.71
C GLY A 19 -3.69 -7.78 3.05
N VAL A 20 -3.97 -6.53 3.42
CA VAL A 20 -3.52 -5.94 4.70
C VAL A 20 -4.18 -6.64 5.89
N THR A 21 -5.46 -7.00 5.79
CA THR A 21 -6.16 -7.71 6.86
C THR A 21 -5.53 -9.09 7.13
N ILE A 22 -5.24 -9.86 6.07
CA ILE A 22 -4.57 -11.15 6.20
C ILE A 22 -3.17 -10.97 6.81
N LEU A 23 -2.43 -9.93 6.40
CA LEU A 23 -1.11 -9.63 6.92
C LEU A 23 -1.15 -9.31 8.43
N THR A 24 -2.09 -8.48 8.87
CA THR A 24 -2.33 -8.16 10.28
C THR A 24 -2.74 -9.39 11.10
N ILE A 25 -3.61 -10.24 10.55
CA ILE A 25 -4.01 -11.49 11.22
C ILE A 25 -2.79 -12.43 11.38
N SER A 26 -1.91 -12.48 10.38
CA SER A 26 -0.69 -13.30 10.39
C SER A 26 0.30 -12.89 11.48
N THR A 27 0.34 -11.62 11.89
CA THR A 27 1.24 -11.12 12.94
C THR A 27 0.66 -11.28 14.35
N ILE A 28 -0.67 -11.23 14.48
CA ILE A 28 -1.38 -11.35 15.76
C ILE A 28 -1.53 -12.83 16.19
N ILE A 29 -1.84 -13.74 15.26
CA ILE A 29 -2.10 -15.14 15.61
C ILE A 29 -0.77 -15.90 15.80
N PRO A 30 -0.48 -16.43 17.00
CA PRO A 30 0.78 -17.10 17.30
C PRO A 30 1.00 -18.39 16.50
N SER A 31 -0.05 -19.02 15.97
CA SER A 31 0.06 -20.19 15.07
C SER A 31 0.53 -19.84 13.66
N LEU A 32 0.37 -18.59 13.21
CA LEU A 32 0.75 -18.13 11.86
C LEU A 32 2.15 -17.50 11.82
N ARG A 33 2.82 -17.38 12.97
CA ARG A 33 4.20 -16.91 13.08
C ARG A 33 5.10 -17.96 13.75
N PRO A 34 6.40 -18.01 13.42
CA PRO A 34 7.34 -18.83 14.17
C PRO A 34 7.46 -18.32 15.62
N PRO A 35 7.82 -19.20 16.58
CA PRO A 35 8.03 -18.79 17.97
C PRO A 35 9.20 -17.80 18.07
N THR A 36 9.12 -16.88 19.03
CA THR A 36 10.16 -15.87 19.29
C THR A 36 11.46 -16.56 19.71
N CYS A 37 12.54 -16.32 18.97
CA CYS A 37 13.87 -16.78 19.36
C CYS A 37 14.49 -15.82 20.38
N GLN A 38 15.18 -16.35 21.39
CA GLN A 38 16.05 -15.53 22.24
C GLN A 38 17.38 -15.27 21.54
N GLU A 39 17.84 -14.03 21.58
CA GLU A 39 19.17 -13.64 21.14
C GLU A 39 20.23 -14.51 21.85
N GLY A 40 21.07 -15.21 21.08
CA GLY A 40 22.09 -16.13 21.58
C GLY A 40 21.72 -17.62 21.59
N SER A 41 20.49 -18.01 21.21
CA SER A 41 20.14 -19.41 20.99
C SER A 41 20.54 -19.88 19.59
N SER A 42 21.20 -21.04 19.50
CA SER A 42 21.77 -21.58 18.25
C SER A 42 20.76 -22.23 17.30
N SER A 43 19.45 -22.14 17.58
CA SER A 43 18.43 -22.83 16.80
C SER A 43 17.12 -22.03 16.78
N CYS A 44 17.04 -21.03 15.90
CA CYS A 44 15.75 -20.51 15.46
C CYS A 44 15.08 -21.53 14.55
N ILE A 45 13.81 -21.83 14.82
CA ILE A 45 12.99 -22.66 13.94
C ILE A 45 12.53 -21.78 12.77
N GLN A 46 12.86 -22.18 11.54
CA GLN A 46 12.36 -21.50 10.34
C GLN A 46 10.83 -21.57 10.26
N ALA A 47 10.23 -20.56 9.64
CA ALA A 47 8.80 -20.54 9.36
C ALA A 47 8.38 -21.75 8.53
N ASN A 48 7.25 -22.35 8.88
CA ASN A 48 6.68 -23.47 8.13
C ASN A 48 6.24 -23.01 6.72
N GLY A 49 6.19 -23.93 5.75
CA GLY A 49 5.77 -23.62 4.38
C GLY A 49 4.37 -23.01 4.29
N THR A 50 3.46 -23.37 5.20
CA THR A 50 2.13 -22.77 5.31
C THR A 50 2.15 -21.33 5.82
N GLN A 51 2.96 -21.04 6.85
CA GLN A 51 3.15 -19.68 7.38
C GLN A 51 3.75 -18.77 6.31
N LEU A 52 4.76 -19.27 5.60
CA LEU A 52 5.39 -18.55 4.50
C LEU A 52 4.43 -18.33 3.32
N GLY A 53 3.62 -19.33 2.98
CA GLY A 53 2.62 -19.24 1.91
C GLY A 53 1.54 -18.19 2.20
N VAL A 54 1.01 -18.15 3.43
CA VAL A 54 0.03 -17.13 3.85
C VAL A 54 0.64 -15.73 3.80
N LEU A 55 1.88 -15.58 4.27
CA LEU A 55 2.59 -14.30 4.21
C LEU A 55 2.78 -13.81 2.76
N HIS A 56 3.23 -14.69 1.86
CA HIS A 56 3.41 -14.33 0.44
C HIS A 56 2.09 -13.95 -0.22
N LEU A 57 1.01 -14.70 0.06
CA LEU A 57 -0.31 -14.39 -0.45
C LEU A 57 -0.77 -12.99 0.01
N ALA A 58 -0.62 -12.68 1.29
CA ALA A 58 -0.97 -11.38 1.86
C ALA A 58 -0.16 -10.23 1.24
N LEU A 59 1.16 -10.45 1.05
CA LEU A 59 2.05 -9.48 0.41
C LEU A 59 1.67 -9.25 -1.06
N TYR A 60 1.39 -10.30 -1.83
CA TYR A 60 1.00 -10.17 -3.23
C TYR A 60 -0.35 -9.46 -3.39
N LEU A 61 -1.35 -9.78 -2.56
CA LEU A 61 -2.64 -9.07 -2.56
C LEU A 61 -2.47 -7.59 -2.23
N THR A 62 -1.64 -7.28 -1.22
CA THR A 62 -1.35 -5.90 -0.81
C THR A 62 -0.61 -5.13 -1.91
N ALA A 63 0.39 -5.75 -2.54
CA ALA A 63 1.16 -5.16 -3.64
C ALA A 63 0.27 -4.91 -4.87
N LEU A 64 -0.57 -5.89 -5.24
CA LEU A 64 -1.49 -5.76 -6.37
C LEU A 64 -2.52 -4.64 -6.14
N GLY A 65 -3.13 -4.59 -4.95
CA GLY A 65 -4.07 -3.52 -4.60
C GLY A 65 -3.43 -2.13 -4.55
N THR A 66 -2.20 -2.04 -4.03
CA THR A 66 -1.45 -0.76 -3.96
C THR A 66 -1.03 -0.28 -5.35
N GLY A 67 -0.55 -1.18 -6.20
CA GLY A 67 -0.16 -0.87 -7.58
C GLY A 67 -1.35 -0.37 -8.41
N GLY A 68 -2.50 -1.06 -8.33
CA GLY A 68 -3.71 -0.68 -9.04
C GLY A 68 -4.29 0.67 -8.61
N LEU A 69 -4.22 0.99 -7.32
CA LEU A 69 -4.65 2.29 -6.82
C LEU A 69 -3.72 3.42 -7.29
N LYS A 70 -2.40 3.20 -7.25
CA LYS A 70 -1.39 4.20 -7.66
C LYS A 70 -1.47 4.54 -9.15
N SER A 71 -1.82 3.59 -10.02
CA SER A 71 -1.98 3.86 -11.46
C SER A 71 -3.23 4.67 -11.78
N CYS A 72 -4.26 4.59 -10.94
CA CYS A 72 -5.56 5.24 -11.19
C CYS A 72 -5.65 6.66 -10.63
N VAL A 73 -4.91 6.96 -9.55
CA VAL A 73 -5.04 8.23 -8.82
C VAL A 73 -4.65 9.44 -9.66
N SER A 74 -3.61 9.32 -10.50
CA SER A 74 -3.15 10.43 -11.34
C SER A 74 -4.13 10.73 -12.46
N GLY A 75 -4.65 9.70 -13.13
CA GLY A 75 -5.66 9.88 -14.19
C GLY A 75 -6.96 10.47 -13.63
N PHE A 76 -7.42 9.98 -12.48
CA PHE A 76 -8.59 10.56 -11.81
C PHE A 76 -8.34 12.01 -11.37
N GLY A 77 -7.14 12.32 -10.88
CA GLY A 77 -6.77 13.68 -10.50
C GLY A 77 -6.69 14.64 -11.68
N SER A 78 -6.19 14.19 -12.84
CA SER A 78 -6.13 15.01 -14.06
C SER A 78 -7.50 15.22 -14.70
N ASP A 79 -8.37 14.20 -14.68
CA ASP A 79 -9.73 14.27 -15.25
C ASP A 79 -10.61 15.35 -14.60
N GLN A 80 -10.22 15.87 -13.43
CA GLN A 80 -10.91 16.94 -12.72
C GLN A 80 -10.56 18.35 -13.23
N PHE A 81 -9.57 18.49 -14.11
CA PHE A 81 -9.10 19.78 -14.62
C PHE A 81 -9.24 19.82 -16.15
N ASP A 82 -9.78 20.91 -16.68
CA ASP A 82 -9.81 21.18 -18.11
C ASP A 82 -8.43 21.66 -18.61
N GLU A 83 -7.81 20.91 -19.52
CA GLU A 83 -6.50 21.25 -20.10
C GLU A 83 -6.55 22.43 -21.08
N THR A 84 -7.74 22.77 -21.58
CA THR A 84 -7.92 23.86 -22.55
C THR A 84 -7.97 25.24 -21.89
N ASP A 85 -8.31 25.30 -20.61
CA ASP A 85 -8.28 26.51 -19.78
C ASP A 85 -6.88 26.71 -19.17
N LYS A 86 -6.27 27.88 -19.45
CA LYS A 86 -4.91 28.19 -18.98
C LYS A 86 -4.82 28.31 -17.46
N ASP A 87 -5.85 28.84 -16.81
CA ASP A 87 -5.88 29.00 -15.36
C ASP A 87 -6.08 27.65 -14.68
N GLU A 88 -6.93 26.80 -15.26
CA GLU A 88 -7.18 25.46 -14.74
C GLU A 88 -5.97 24.53 -14.87
N ARG A 89 -5.24 24.61 -15.98
CA ARG A 89 -3.97 23.91 -16.18
C ARG A 89 -2.90 24.34 -15.16
N ALA A 90 -2.85 25.63 -14.81
CA ALA A 90 -1.94 26.12 -13.77
C ALA A 90 -2.32 25.58 -12.38
N ARG A 91 -3.62 25.48 -12.08
CA ARG A 91 -4.13 24.85 -10.85
C ARG A 91 -3.79 23.36 -10.79
N MET A 92 -3.96 22.63 -11.90
CA MET A 92 -3.60 21.21 -12.01
C MET A 92 -2.12 20.97 -11.69
N THR A 93 -1.24 21.79 -12.27
CA THR A 93 0.21 21.70 -12.02
C THR A 93 0.54 21.94 -10.54
N THR A 94 -0.10 22.93 -9.94
CA THR A 94 0.07 23.25 -8.51
C THR A 94 -0.41 22.11 -7.61
N PHE A 95 -1.55 21.50 -7.95
CA PHE A 95 -2.09 20.34 -7.25
C PHE A 95 -1.11 19.15 -7.27
N PHE A 96 -0.61 18.78 -8.45
CA PHE A 96 0.34 17.66 -8.55
C PHE A 96 1.68 17.95 -7.86
N ASN A 97 2.17 19.20 -7.93
CA ASN A 97 3.38 19.60 -7.20
C ASN A 97 3.22 19.39 -5.68
N TRP A 98 2.09 19.85 -5.12
CA TRP A 98 1.79 19.66 -3.70
C TRP A 98 1.57 18.17 -3.34
N PHE A 99 0.89 17.43 -4.22
CA PHE A 99 0.69 16.00 -4.06
C PHE A 99 2.03 15.24 -3.96
N TYR A 100 2.96 15.47 -4.88
CA TYR A 100 4.27 14.82 -4.85
C TYR A 100 5.12 15.24 -3.65
N PHE A 101 5.03 16.50 -3.24
CA PHE A 101 5.71 16.99 -2.03
C PHE A 101 5.23 16.26 -0.77
N ILE A 102 3.90 16.17 -0.56
CA ILE A 102 3.33 15.46 0.59
C ILE A 102 3.67 13.96 0.53
N VAL A 103 3.55 13.32 -0.64
CA VAL A 103 3.88 11.90 -0.80
C VAL A 103 5.35 11.63 -0.45
N SER A 104 6.26 12.52 -0.86
CA SER A 104 7.69 12.39 -0.56
C SER A 104 7.97 12.54 0.95
N ILE A 105 7.37 13.55 1.60
CA ILE A 105 7.48 13.72 3.06
C ILE A 105 6.87 12.52 3.79
N GLY A 106 5.71 12.05 3.36
CA GLY A 106 5.05 10.88 3.94
C GLY A 106 5.91 9.62 3.80
N SER A 107 6.56 9.42 2.65
CA SER A 107 7.49 8.31 2.44
C SER A 107 8.71 8.42 3.37
N MET A 108 9.27 9.62 3.54
CA MET A 108 10.39 9.86 4.45
C MET A 108 9.98 9.60 5.91
N ALA A 109 8.79 10.04 6.32
CA ALA A 109 8.25 9.78 7.64
C ALA A 109 7.98 8.28 7.86
N ALA A 110 7.47 7.55 6.84
CA ALA A 110 7.22 6.12 6.93
C ALA A 110 8.51 5.32 7.16
N VAL A 111 9.63 5.68 6.52
CA VAL A 111 10.90 4.96 6.72
C VAL A 111 11.70 5.42 7.95
N THR A 112 11.34 6.56 8.55
CA THR A 112 12.03 7.09 9.73
C THR A 112 11.21 6.88 11.01
N VAL A 113 10.00 7.42 11.07
CA VAL A 113 9.15 7.41 12.28
C VAL A 113 8.59 6.02 12.55
N LEU A 114 8.05 5.31 11.56
CA LEU A 114 7.53 3.96 11.81
C LEU A 114 8.65 2.99 12.19
N VAL A 115 9.79 3.04 11.48
CA VAL A 115 10.95 2.18 11.79
C VAL A 115 11.55 2.50 13.16
N TYR A 116 11.44 3.74 13.64
CA TYR A 116 11.88 4.10 14.99
C TYR A 116 10.96 3.57 16.10
N ILE A 117 9.67 3.35 15.80
CA ILE A 117 8.67 2.86 16.76
C ILE A 117 8.72 1.34 16.90
N GLU A 118 8.99 0.64 15.79
CA GLU A 118 9.21 -0.82 15.75
C GLU A 118 10.55 -1.23 16.37
#